data_AF-A0A6G0RW54-F1
#
_entry.id   AF-A0A6G0RW54-F1
#
_cell.length_a   1.000
_cell.length_b   1.000
_cell.length_c   1.000
_cell.angle_alpha   90.00
_cell.angle_beta   90.00
_cell.angle_gamma   90.00
#
_symmetry.space_group_name_H-M   'P 1'
#
loop_
_entity.id
_entity.type
_entity.pdbx_description
1 polymer ?
#
loop_
_entity_poly.entity_id
_entity_poly.type
_entity_poly.pdbx_seq_one_letter_code
_entity_poly.pdbx_strand_id
1 'polypeptide(L)'
;MGGYMHHKYLVPCSGALKTSNNQFSTKNQKRYFAVFMFARKLVASLLSISSVVVAAKDDPYDARAQAIVDGFTTAQVIGQMTQVDISTVMNPDDNTLNEDNVRAYAQQYVGSYLNTIWDEPLGDKYGWNATEWRGIVSRIQEITMEENGGHPIIYGLDSVHGANYVSGAVLFGQQINSGASFNPDLVHKAGRITARDTQAAGIPWVFGPILEISQNPLWSRTYETFSEDPYLVAVMGEALVRGLQSYNQTAACMKHFIGYSKTPTGHDRDNVIMADFDLLNYFLPPFKAAIEAGAMSTMENYISINGDPVIANPRILNDLLRSDLGFDGLLVSDWAEINNLKDWHRVAETYEDAVRLSLTHTSLDMNATVTATVTVTNVGTRAGKETVMLFLTQPYRTISVPEVKMLKKFKKIELQAGESQEVSFALTADDWRVYDPQIGSGFKKVTEDSNYVVAIKPDTWCNVYKNITNPLCAVFTIDTGRDNFGLPPPVANVTTSTPVIDVTGPSTTEPPAGEAGAGTVEAASY
;
A
#
# COMPACT_ATOMS: atom_id res chain seq x y z
N MET A 1 -46.41 -24.37 -15.26
CA MET A 1 -46.32 -23.35 -16.33
C MET A 1 -44.93 -22.73 -16.23
N GLY A 2 -43.93 -23.32 -16.90
CA GLY A 2 -42.55 -22.83 -16.91
C GLY A 2 -42.24 -22.29 -18.30
N GLY A 3 -42.35 -20.98 -18.48
CA GLY A 3 -41.96 -20.31 -19.72
C GLY A 3 -40.48 -19.97 -19.67
N TYR A 4 -39.66 -20.73 -20.39
CA TYR A 4 -38.31 -20.29 -20.74
C TYR A 4 -38.42 -19.14 -21.75
N MET A 5 -38.00 -17.93 -21.35
CA MET A 5 -37.81 -16.83 -22.29
C MET A 5 -36.58 -17.11 -23.14
N HIS A 6 -36.78 -17.55 -24.37
CA HIS A 6 -35.75 -17.51 -25.40
C HIS A 6 -35.64 -16.08 -25.94
N HIS A 7 -34.63 -15.33 -25.51
CA HIS A 7 -34.23 -14.11 -26.20
C HIS A 7 -33.45 -14.47 -27.48
N LYS A 8 -34.13 -14.45 -28.63
CA LYS A 8 -33.46 -14.39 -29.93
C LYS A 8 -33.03 -12.93 -30.17
N TYR A 9 -31.77 -12.62 -29.91
CA TYR A 9 -31.15 -11.41 -30.43
C TYR A 9 -30.90 -11.59 -31.94
N LEU A 10 -31.85 -11.17 -32.76
CA LEU A 10 -31.60 -10.92 -34.18
C LEU A 10 -31.07 -9.49 -34.29
N VAL A 11 -29.75 -9.35 -34.41
CA VAL A 11 -29.14 -8.10 -34.86
C VAL A 11 -29.23 -8.08 -36.40
N PRO A 12 -30.02 -7.20 -37.04
CA PRO A 12 -29.97 -7.06 -38.48
C PRO A 12 -28.67 -6.33 -38.86
N CYS A 13 -27.62 -7.10 -39.17
CA CYS A 13 -26.47 -6.57 -39.91
C CYS A 13 -26.89 -6.34 -41.36
N SER A 14 -27.41 -5.15 -41.68
CA SER A 14 -27.54 -4.68 -43.07
C SER A 14 -26.78 -3.38 -43.26
N GLY A 15 -25.48 -3.51 -43.49
CA GLY A 15 -24.59 -2.44 -43.93
C GLY A 15 -23.49 -3.04 -44.79
N ALA A 16 -23.84 -3.42 -46.02
CA ALA A 16 -22.85 -3.91 -46.98
C ALA A 16 -21.88 -2.78 -47.36
N LEU A 17 -20.63 -2.88 -46.92
CA LEU A 17 -19.50 -2.14 -47.48
C LEU A 17 -19.33 -2.56 -48.94
N LYS A 18 -19.84 -1.75 -49.87
CA LYS A 18 -19.57 -1.92 -51.31
C LYS A 18 -18.11 -1.58 -51.58
N THR A 19 -17.30 -2.59 -51.84
CA THR A 19 -16.03 -2.46 -52.57
C THR A 19 -16.34 -2.30 -54.05
N SER A 20 -16.19 -1.10 -54.61
CA SER A 20 -16.19 -0.92 -56.07
C SER A 20 -14.75 -0.95 -56.57
N ASN A 21 -14.34 -2.11 -57.10
CA ASN A 21 -13.31 -2.20 -58.12
C ASN A 21 -13.79 -1.38 -59.33
N ASN A 22 -13.05 -0.36 -59.76
CA ASN A 22 -13.22 0.17 -61.11
C ASN A 22 -11.87 0.48 -61.75
N GLN A 23 -11.70 -0.15 -62.91
CA GLN A 23 -10.56 -0.10 -63.79
C GLN A 23 -10.29 1.34 -64.25
N PHE A 24 -9.00 1.70 -64.30
CA PHE A 24 -8.54 2.93 -64.92
C PHE A 24 -8.79 2.89 -66.43
N SER A 25 -9.68 3.77 -66.91
CA SER A 25 -9.82 4.12 -68.33
C SER A 25 -9.36 5.56 -68.55
N THR A 26 -8.39 5.71 -69.45
CA THR A 26 -7.68 6.94 -69.82
C THR A 26 -8.53 7.83 -70.73
N LYS A 27 -9.47 8.60 -70.17
CA LYS A 27 -10.13 9.70 -70.91
C LYS A 27 -10.84 10.65 -69.94
N ASN A 28 -10.10 11.62 -69.38
CA ASN A 28 -10.59 12.97 -69.02
C ASN A 28 -9.52 13.81 -68.28
N GLN A 29 -8.33 13.89 -68.85
CA GLN A 29 -7.18 14.60 -68.26
C GLN A 29 -7.13 16.11 -68.58
N LYS A 30 -8.26 16.77 -68.88
CA LYS A 30 -8.29 18.20 -69.28
C LYS A 30 -9.38 19.06 -68.62
N ARG A 31 -9.81 18.73 -67.39
CA ARG A 31 -10.72 19.59 -66.59
C ARG A 31 -10.24 19.94 -65.18
N TYR A 32 -9.04 19.54 -64.78
CA TYR A 32 -8.53 19.73 -63.41
C TYR A 32 -7.56 20.91 -63.21
N PHE A 33 -7.38 21.79 -64.19
CA PHE A 33 -6.43 22.93 -64.08
C PHE A 33 -7.06 24.29 -63.71
N ALA A 34 -8.37 24.38 -63.55
CA ALA A 34 -9.06 25.64 -63.21
C ALA A 34 -9.62 25.71 -61.77
N VAL A 35 -9.57 24.61 -61.00
CA VAL A 35 -10.05 24.58 -59.59
C VAL A 35 -8.91 24.80 -58.58
N PHE A 36 -7.64 24.76 -59.03
CA PHE A 36 -6.47 24.85 -58.15
C PHE A 36 -6.01 26.27 -57.78
N MET A 37 -6.64 27.34 -58.30
CA MET A 37 -6.30 28.73 -57.94
C MET A 37 -7.39 29.49 -57.15
N PHE A 38 -8.55 28.89 -56.87
CA PHE A 38 -9.61 29.54 -56.06
C PHE A 38 -9.72 29.02 -54.62
N ALA A 39 -9.05 27.91 -54.28
CA ALA A 39 -9.05 27.34 -52.92
C ALA A 39 -7.90 27.83 -52.02
N ARG A 40 -7.07 28.79 -52.47
CA ARG A 40 -5.91 29.31 -51.71
C ARG A 40 -6.12 30.69 -51.06
N LYS A 41 -7.30 31.32 -51.20
CA LYS A 41 -7.60 32.63 -50.60
C LYS A 41 -8.79 32.66 -49.64
N LEU A 42 -9.39 31.52 -49.31
CA LEU A 42 -10.50 31.42 -48.35
C LEU A 42 -10.20 30.54 -47.11
N VAL A 43 -8.95 30.10 -46.94
CA VAL A 43 -8.51 29.27 -45.80
C VAL A 43 -7.65 30.06 -44.79
N ALA A 44 -7.48 31.37 -44.99
CA ALA A 44 -6.62 32.22 -44.14
C ALA A 44 -7.37 33.17 -43.19
N SER A 45 -8.65 32.92 -42.86
CA SER A 45 -9.41 33.80 -41.94
C SER A 45 -10.37 33.10 -40.97
N LEU A 46 -10.19 31.81 -40.68
CA LEU A 46 -11.00 31.09 -39.67
C LEU A 46 -10.20 30.17 -38.74
N LEU A 47 -8.90 30.43 -38.57
CA LEU A 47 -8.07 29.78 -37.54
C LEU A 47 -7.79 30.76 -36.40
N SER A 48 -8.85 31.31 -35.82
CA SER A 48 -8.85 31.61 -34.39
C SER A 48 -9.48 30.39 -33.72
N ILE A 49 -8.69 29.33 -33.55
CA ILE A 49 -8.98 28.33 -32.53
C ILE A 49 -8.90 29.14 -31.24
N SER A 50 -10.05 29.59 -30.76
CA SER A 50 -10.18 29.94 -29.36
C SER A 50 -9.91 28.62 -28.66
N SER A 51 -8.70 28.46 -28.15
CA SER A 51 -8.44 27.54 -27.06
C SER A 51 -9.45 27.94 -25.99
N VAL A 52 -10.59 27.26 -25.96
CA VAL A 52 -11.41 27.21 -24.77
C VAL A 52 -10.53 26.45 -23.79
N VAL A 53 -9.64 27.19 -23.13
CA VAL A 53 -9.21 26.82 -21.80
C VAL A 53 -10.54 26.72 -21.06
N VAL A 54 -11.00 25.50 -20.83
CA VAL A 54 -11.97 25.28 -19.78
C VAL A 54 -11.22 25.77 -18.55
N ALA A 55 -11.48 27.01 -18.16
CA ALA A 55 -11.03 27.48 -16.87
C ALA A 55 -11.58 26.45 -15.89
N ALA A 56 -10.69 25.73 -15.22
CA ALA A 56 -11.05 24.95 -14.05
C ALA A 56 -11.93 25.89 -13.22
N LYS A 57 -13.17 25.46 -13.02
CA LYS A 57 -14.15 26.29 -12.34
C LYS A 57 -13.62 26.39 -10.92
N ASP A 58 -13.02 27.52 -10.55
CA ASP A 58 -12.43 27.77 -9.23
C ASP A 58 -13.33 27.13 -8.17
N ASP A 59 -12.94 25.97 -7.65
CA ASP A 59 -13.72 25.35 -6.60
C ASP A 59 -13.50 26.27 -5.39
N PRO A 60 -14.56 26.80 -4.76
CA PRO A 60 -14.39 27.57 -3.52
C PRO A 60 -13.61 26.81 -2.44
N TYR A 61 -13.53 25.47 -2.53
CA TYR A 61 -12.67 24.65 -1.70
C TYR A 61 -11.18 24.74 -2.07
N ASP A 62 -10.79 24.97 -3.32
CA ASP A 62 -9.38 25.02 -3.74
C ASP A 62 -8.63 26.18 -3.07
N ALA A 63 -9.18 27.39 -3.15
CA ALA A 63 -8.57 28.56 -2.52
C ALA A 63 -8.50 28.41 -0.98
N ARG A 64 -9.50 27.74 -0.40
CA ARG A 64 -9.53 27.45 1.04
C ARG A 64 -8.51 26.38 1.42
N ALA A 65 -8.40 25.31 0.64
CA ALA A 65 -7.42 24.25 0.83
C ALA A 65 -6.00 24.81 0.70
N GLN A 66 -5.73 25.59 -0.33
CA GLN A 66 -4.45 26.25 -0.53
C GLN A 66 -4.10 27.17 0.65
N ALA A 67 -5.05 27.98 1.13
CA ALA A 67 -4.81 28.84 2.29
C ALA A 67 -4.52 28.05 3.59
N ILE A 68 -5.11 26.86 3.75
CA ILE A 68 -4.80 25.96 4.88
C ILE A 68 -3.38 25.40 4.73
N VAL A 69 -3.04 24.87 3.55
CA VAL A 69 -1.73 24.27 3.27
C VAL A 69 -0.61 25.31 3.33
N ASP A 70 -0.82 26.52 2.81
CA ASP A 70 0.14 27.64 2.90
C ASP A 70 0.42 28.05 4.36
N GLY A 71 -0.52 27.77 5.26
CA GLY A 71 -0.39 27.99 6.70
C GLY A 71 0.31 26.85 7.44
N PHE A 72 0.57 25.71 6.80
CA PHE A 72 1.19 24.56 7.44
C PHE A 72 2.72 24.66 7.49
N THR A 73 3.26 24.21 8.62
CA THR A 73 4.67 23.80 8.69
C THR A 73 4.88 22.50 7.91
N THR A 74 6.13 22.20 7.56
CA THR A 74 6.47 20.91 6.92
C THR A 74 6.00 19.71 7.74
N ALA A 75 6.09 19.78 9.08
CA ALA A 75 5.62 18.70 9.95
C ALA A 75 4.11 18.50 9.86
N GLN A 76 3.33 19.59 9.78
CA GLN A 76 1.88 19.52 9.57
C GLN A 76 1.53 18.93 8.21
N VAL A 77 2.23 19.34 7.14
CA VAL A 77 2.03 18.72 5.81
C VAL A 77 2.29 17.21 5.87
N ILE A 78 3.44 16.80 6.42
CA ILE A 78 3.78 15.37 6.55
C ILE A 78 2.76 14.61 7.40
N GLY A 79 2.31 15.19 8.51
CA GLY A 79 1.28 14.59 9.35
C GLY A 79 -0.02 14.38 8.58
N GLN A 80 -0.46 15.36 7.78
CA GLN A 80 -1.66 15.23 6.95
C GLN A 80 -1.52 14.18 5.84
N MET A 81 -0.29 13.92 5.37
CA MET A 81 0.03 12.82 4.44
C MET A 81 0.13 11.44 5.14
N THR A 82 0.01 11.39 6.46
CA THR A 82 0.18 10.15 7.24
C THR A 82 -1.18 9.57 7.62
N GLN A 83 -1.38 8.30 7.28
CA GLN A 83 -2.50 7.48 7.72
C GLN A 83 -2.01 6.35 8.63
N VAL A 84 -2.64 6.17 9.78
CA VAL A 84 -2.25 5.13 10.75
C VAL A 84 -3.39 4.14 11.01
N ASP A 85 -3.03 2.90 11.25
CA ASP A 85 -4.01 1.86 11.60
C ASP A 85 -4.62 2.12 12.98
N ILE A 86 -5.93 1.87 13.12
CA ILE A 86 -6.63 2.06 14.40
C ILE A 86 -6.02 1.25 15.55
N SER A 87 -5.49 0.05 15.31
CA SER A 87 -4.87 -0.77 16.36
C SER A 87 -3.75 -0.04 17.12
N THR A 88 -3.06 0.90 16.47
CA THR A 88 -2.00 1.70 17.08
C THR A 88 -2.50 2.64 18.20
N VAL A 89 -3.80 2.91 18.22
CA VAL A 89 -4.47 3.73 19.25
C VAL A 89 -5.47 2.93 20.07
N MET A 90 -5.43 1.60 20.02
CA MET A 90 -6.23 0.74 20.89
C MET A 90 -5.37 0.10 21.98
N ASN A 91 -5.95 -0.11 23.16
CA ASN A 91 -5.34 -0.90 24.20
C ASN A 91 -5.38 -2.39 23.78
N PRO A 92 -4.23 -3.09 23.79
CA PRO A 92 -4.17 -4.48 23.30
C PRO A 92 -4.93 -5.46 24.20
N ASP A 93 -5.15 -5.11 25.47
CA ASP A 93 -5.75 -6.01 26.45
C ASP A 93 -7.29 -6.07 26.36
N ASP A 94 -7.93 -4.96 25.99
CA ASP A 94 -9.39 -4.82 26.07
C ASP A 94 -10.03 -4.10 24.88
N ASN A 95 -9.25 -3.72 23.87
CA ASN A 95 -9.70 -3.03 22.67
C ASN A 95 -10.49 -1.74 22.97
N THR A 96 -10.18 -1.08 24.09
CA THR A 96 -10.63 0.29 24.38
C THR A 96 -9.66 1.31 23.78
N LEU A 97 -10.14 2.53 23.53
CA LEU A 97 -9.31 3.58 22.94
C LEU A 97 -8.21 4.00 23.92
N ASN A 98 -6.97 3.97 23.47
CA ASN A 98 -5.83 4.53 24.17
C ASN A 98 -5.71 6.02 23.83
N GLU A 99 -6.29 6.89 24.66
CA GLU A 99 -6.29 8.34 24.41
C GLU A 99 -4.90 8.97 24.42
N ASP A 100 -3.93 8.39 25.15
CA ASP A 100 -2.56 8.90 25.19
C ASP A 100 -1.87 8.68 23.84
N ASN A 101 -2.07 7.51 23.22
CA ASN A 101 -1.60 7.25 21.86
C ASN A 101 -2.29 8.16 20.83
N VAL A 102 -3.59 8.42 20.98
CA VAL A 102 -4.29 9.39 20.12
C VAL A 102 -3.67 10.77 20.24
N ARG A 103 -3.39 11.26 21.47
CA ARG A 103 -2.70 12.55 21.68
C ARG A 103 -1.31 12.56 21.07
N ALA A 104 -0.55 11.48 21.22
CA ALA A 104 0.79 11.38 20.65
C ALA A 104 0.77 11.51 19.11
N TYR A 105 -0.17 10.84 18.44
CA TYR A 105 -0.34 10.98 16.98
C TYR A 105 -0.90 12.34 16.57
N ALA A 106 -1.81 12.92 17.37
CA ALA A 106 -2.35 14.25 17.12
C ALA A 106 -1.27 15.34 17.18
N GLN A 107 -0.33 15.25 18.13
CA GLN A 107 0.83 16.15 18.25
C GLN A 107 1.82 15.99 17.08
N GLN A 108 1.76 14.86 16.36
CA GLN A 108 2.45 14.63 15.09
C GLN A 108 1.60 15.00 13.87
N TYR A 109 0.43 15.59 14.07
CA TYR A 109 -0.48 16.09 13.04
C TYR A 109 -1.03 15.02 12.09
N VAL A 110 -1.09 13.75 12.53
CA VAL A 110 -1.65 12.63 11.75
C VAL A 110 -3.02 13.02 11.18
N GLY A 111 -3.15 12.93 9.86
CA GLY A 111 -4.34 13.38 9.12
C GLY A 111 -5.39 12.30 8.94
N SER A 112 -5.04 11.01 9.08
CA SER A 112 -5.99 9.94 8.82
C SER A 112 -5.77 8.70 9.68
N TYR A 113 -6.88 8.02 9.94
CA TYR A 113 -6.92 6.69 10.54
C TYR A 113 -7.62 5.73 9.58
N LEU A 114 -7.28 4.44 9.66
CA LEU A 114 -7.97 3.44 8.86
C LEU A 114 -8.26 2.14 9.60
N ASN A 115 -8.99 1.27 8.90
CA ASN A 115 -9.17 -0.14 9.20
C ASN A 115 -10.01 -0.40 10.47
N THR A 116 -10.01 -1.65 10.92
CA THR A 116 -10.73 -2.16 12.07
C THR A 116 -9.79 -3.04 12.90
N ILE A 117 -10.00 -3.08 14.21
CA ILE A 117 -9.32 -4.00 15.12
C ILE A 117 -10.01 -5.37 15.24
N TRP A 118 -11.09 -5.58 14.51
CA TRP A 118 -11.90 -6.80 14.58
C TRP A 118 -11.46 -7.79 13.50
N ASP A 119 -10.32 -8.44 13.73
CA ASP A 119 -9.84 -9.58 12.95
C ASP A 119 -10.41 -10.91 13.48
N GLU A 120 -10.64 -10.99 14.79
CA GLU A 120 -11.28 -12.12 15.47
C GLU A 120 -12.38 -11.64 16.46
N PRO A 121 -13.34 -12.51 16.83
CA PRO A 121 -14.34 -12.17 17.84
C PRO A 121 -13.72 -12.04 19.24
N LEU A 122 -14.13 -11.01 19.99
CA LEU A 122 -13.84 -10.88 21.42
C LEU A 122 -15.03 -11.36 22.24
N GLY A 123 -14.97 -12.60 22.70
CA GLY A 123 -16.10 -13.25 23.35
C GLY A 123 -17.29 -13.36 22.40
N ASP A 124 -18.45 -12.83 22.78
CA ASP A 124 -19.67 -12.85 21.95
C ASP A 124 -19.77 -11.64 21.00
N LYS A 125 -18.73 -10.79 20.93
CA LYS A 125 -18.72 -9.58 20.11
C LYS A 125 -17.84 -9.77 18.87
N TYR A 126 -18.42 -9.47 17.71
CA TYR A 126 -17.82 -9.68 16.39
C TYR A 126 -17.47 -8.37 15.66
N GLY A 127 -17.66 -7.23 16.34
CA GLY A 127 -17.55 -5.91 15.72
C GLY A 127 -18.28 -4.83 16.52
N TRP A 128 -17.98 -3.58 16.22
CA TRP A 128 -18.73 -2.43 16.72
C TRP A 128 -19.98 -2.19 15.87
N ASN A 129 -21.09 -1.86 16.52
CA ASN A 129 -22.24 -1.29 15.83
C ASN A 129 -21.99 0.19 15.48
N ALA A 130 -22.89 0.80 14.70
CA ALA A 130 -22.73 2.18 14.24
C ALA A 130 -22.56 3.22 15.38
N THR A 131 -23.21 3.01 16.53
CA THR A 131 -23.11 3.93 17.67
C THR A 131 -21.74 3.82 18.34
N GLU A 132 -21.23 2.59 18.51
CA GLU A 132 -19.91 2.33 19.09
C GLU A 132 -18.79 2.86 18.20
N TRP A 133 -18.85 2.56 16.89
CA TRP A 133 -17.92 3.13 15.90
C TRP A 133 -17.90 4.65 15.96
N ARG A 134 -19.07 5.29 15.92
CA ARG A 134 -19.17 6.75 15.97
C ARG A 134 -18.60 7.30 17.27
N GLY A 135 -18.78 6.62 18.40
CA GLY A 135 -18.18 6.99 19.67
C GLY A 135 -16.65 7.02 19.61
N ILE A 136 -16.03 5.97 19.07
CA ILE A 136 -14.58 5.87 18.91
C ILE A 136 -14.05 6.93 17.94
N VAL A 137 -14.61 7.01 16.73
CA VAL A 137 -14.14 7.95 15.70
C VAL A 137 -14.33 9.40 16.14
N SER A 138 -15.46 9.73 16.80
CA SER A 138 -15.69 11.08 17.32
C SER A 138 -14.69 11.42 18.44
N ARG A 139 -14.36 10.45 19.30
CA ARG A 139 -13.39 10.69 20.37
C ARG A 139 -11.98 10.93 19.83
N ILE A 140 -11.57 10.16 18.82
CA ILE A 140 -10.31 10.40 18.10
C ILE A 140 -10.31 11.81 17.50
N GLN A 141 -11.36 12.16 16.76
CA GLN A 141 -11.54 13.47 16.13
C GLN A 141 -11.45 14.64 17.13
N GLU A 142 -12.12 14.53 18.28
CA GLU A 142 -12.11 15.54 19.35
C GLU A 142 -10.69 15.75 19.89
N ILE A 143 -10.03 14.68 20.32
CA ILE A 143 -8.66 14.74 20.86
C ILE A 143 -7.71 15.33 19.81
N THR A 144 -7.80 14.87 18.57
CA THR A 144 -6.91 15.36 17.53
C THR A 144 -7.05 16.86 17.29
N MET A 145 -8.29 17.36 17.20
CA MET A 145 -8.54 18.80 17.01
C MET A 145 -8.13 19.65 18.22
N GLU A 146 -8.19 19.11 19.44
CA GLU A 146 -7.69 19.78 20.65
C GLU A 146 -6.16 19.96 20.63
N GLU A 147 -5.43 18.94 20.16
CA GLU A 147 -3.96 18.90 20.26
C GLU A 147 -3.24 19.49 19.04
N ASN A 148 -3.87 19.47 17.85
CA ASN A 148 -3.17 19.74 16.58
C ASN A 148 -3.46 21.11 15.96
N GLY A 149 -4.16 22.00 16.68
CA GLY A 149 -4.57 23.31 16.16
C GLY A 149 -5.90 23.32 15.42
N GLY A 150 -6.73 22.28 15.60
CA GLY A 150 -8.09 22.22 15.06
C GLY A 150 -8.19 21.63 13.64
N HIS A 151 -7.18 20.91 13.16
CA HIS A 151 -7.22 20.23 11.88
C HIS A 151 -7.93 18.87 12.03
N PRO A 152 -8.99 18.61 11.26
CA PRO A 152 -9.75 17.38 11.40
C PRO A 152 -9.01 16.18 10.81
N ILE A 153 -9.26 14.98 11.35
CA ILE A 153 -8.84 13.74 10.69
C ILE A 153 -9.87 13.29 9.66
N ILE A 154 -9.47 12.39 8.79
CA ILE A 154 -10.38 11.59 7.97
C ILE A 154 -10.21 10.11 8.29
N TYR A 155 -11.32 9.38 8.45
CA TYR A 155 -11.28 7.95 8.71
C TYR A 155 -11.65 7.16 7.45
N GLY A 156 -10.80 6.23 7.04
CA GLY A 156 -10.99 5.35 5.89
C GLY A 156 -11.32 3.91 6.27
N LEU A 157 -12.24 3.27 5.55
CA LEU A 157 -12.61 1.87 5.82
C LEU A 157 -13.00 1.12 4.55
N ASP A 158 -12.60 -0.15 4.48
CA ASP A 158 -13.10 -1.12 3.52
C ASP A 158 -14.58 -1.43 3.77
N SER A 159 -15.45 -0.75 3.03
CA SER A 159 -16.89 -1.01 2.93
C SER A 159 -17.24 -1.45 1.51
N VAL A 160 -16.73 -2.62 1.11
CA VAL A 160 -16.63 -3.03 -0.31
C VAL A 160 -17.85 -3.77 -0.84
N HIS A 161 -18.71 -4.28 0.05
CA HIS A 161 -19.96 -4.97 -0.27
C HIS A 161 -21.07 -4.68 0.75
N GLY A 162 -21.19 -3.39 1.13
CA GLY A 162 -21.94 -2.96 2.31
C GLY A 162 -20.98 -2.41 3.37
N ALA A 163 -21.50 -1.92 4.48
CA ALA A 163 -20.67 -1.49 5.61
C ALA A 163 -20.19 -2.72 6.40
N ASN A 164 -19.31 -3.53 5.78
CA ASN A 164 -19.04 -4.90 6.22
C ASN A 164 -18.38 -5.04 7.60
N TYR A 165 -17.78 -3.97 8.13
CA TYR A 165 -17.25 -3.92 9.49
C TYR A 165 -18.16 -3.20 10.50
N VAL A 166 -19.38 -2.84 10.11
CA VAL A 166 -20.38 -2.22 10.99
C VAL A 166 -21.41 -3.27 11.38
N SER A 167 -21.38 -3.71 12.64
CA SER A 167 -22.30 -4.72 13.14
C SER A 167 -23.75 -4.27 13.00
N GLY A 168 -24.58 -5.14 12.42
CA GLY A 168 -26.00 -4.88 12.13
C GLY A 168 -26.27 -4.10 10.83
N ALA A 169 -25.24 -3.73 10.07
CA ALA A 169 -25.40 -3.09 8.76
C ALA A 169 -25.81 -4.09 7.66
N VAL A 170 -26.24 -3.55 6.52
CA VAL A 170 -26.60 -4.37 5.35
C VAL A 170 -25.33 -4.89 4.67
N LEU A 171 -25.26 -6.21 4.48
CA LEU A 171 -24.29 -6.87 3.61
C LEU A 171 -24.94 -7.21 2.26
N PHE A 172 -24.29 -6.77 1.19
CA PHE A 172 -24.63 -7.14 -0.18
C PHE A 172 -23.77 -8.32 -0.64
N GLY A 173 -24.15 -8.93 -1.77
CA GLY A 173 -23.24 -9.80 -2.50
C GLY A 173 -22.00 -9.03 -2.94
N GLN A 174 -20.91 -9.76 -3.19
CA GLN A 174 -19.67 -9.17 -3.67
C GLN A 174 -19.87 -8.52 -5.06
N GLN A 175 -18.92 -7.71 -5.53
CA GLN A 175 -19.10 -6.95 -6.77
C GLN A 175 -19.33 -7.86 -7.98
N ILE A 176 -18.78 -9.08 -7.99
CA ILE A 176 -19.07 -10.07 -9.04
C ILE A 176 -20.57 -10.45 -9.12
N ASN A 177 -21.26 -10.49 -7.97
CA ASN A 177 -22.71 -10.71 -7.94
C ASN A 177 -23.48 -9.49 -8.47
N SER A 178 -22.97 -8.28 -8.19
CA SER A 178 -23.52 -7.04 -8.74
C SER A 178 -23.33 -6.99 -10.26
N GLY A 179 -22.17 -7.40 -10.78
CA GLY A 179 -21.91 -7.53 -12.21
C GLY A 179 -22.84 -8.54 -12.88
N ALA A 180 -23.04 -9.70 -12.27
CA ALA A 180 -23.98 -10.73 -12.77
C ALA A 180 -25.44 -10.26 -12.84
N SER A 181 -25.81 -9.17 -12.17
CA SER A 181 -27.15 -8.58 -12.25
C SER A 181 -27.40 -7.78 -13.53
N PHE A 182 -26.33 -7.30 -14.21
CA PHE A 182 -26.42 -6.34 -15.31
C PHE A 182 -27.34 -5.14 -15.01
N ASN A 183 -27.41 -4.72 -13.74
CA ASN A 183 -28.34 -3.70 -13.27
C ASN A 183 -27.62 -2.54 -12.54
N PRO A 184 -27.21 -1.49 -13.25
CA PRO A 184 -26.53 -0.34 -12.64
C PRO A 184 -27.42 0.42 -11.64
N ASP A 185 -28.74 0.46 -11.82
CA ASP A 185 -29.65 1.09 -10.86
C ASP A 185 -29.64 0.39 -9.51
N LEU A 186 -29.51 -0.94 -9.51
CA LEU A 186 -29.35 -1.75 -8.30
C LEU A 186 -28.01 -1.45 -7.62
N VAL A 187 -26.92 -1.39 -8.40
CA VAL A 187 -25.58 -1.07 -7.89
C VAL A 187 -25.51 0.32 -7.28
N HIS A 188 -26.12 1.32 -7.93
CA HIS A 188 -26.23 2.67 -7.36
C HIS A 188 -26.97 2.69 -6.03
N LYS A 189 -28.09 1.94 -5.91
CA LYS A 189 -28.83 1.81 -4.64
C LYS A 189 -28.01 1.10 -3.56
N ALA A 190 -27.25 0.07 -3.93
CA ALA A 190 -26.34 -0.60 -3.00
C ALA A 190 -25.27 0.38 -2.49
N GLY A 191 -24.62 1.14 -3.38
CA GLY A 191 -23.68 2.20 -3.01
C GLY A 191 -24.26 3.22 -2.05
N ARG A 192 -25.49 3.68 -2.31
CA ARG A 192 -26.20 4.60 -1.41
C ARG A 192 -26.46 3.98 -0.04
N ILE A 193 -26.79 2.69 0.05
CA ILE A 193 -27.01 2.04 1.36
C ILE A 193 -25.68 1.86 2.10
N THR A 194 -24.63 1.42 1.39
CA THR A 194 -23.27 1.33 1.92
C THR A 194 -22.82 2.65 2.52
N ALA A 195 -22.91 3.75 1.76
CA ALA A 195 -22.51 5.07 2.25
C ALA A 195 -23.31 5.51 3.48
N ARG A 196 -24.63 5.30 3.50
CA ARG A 196 -25.46 5.62 4.66
C ARG A 196 -24.98 4.89 5.91
N ASP A 197 -24.71 3.59 5.81
CA ASP A 197 -24.37 2.75 6.95
C ASP A 197 -22.94 3.00 7.45
N THR A 198 -21.98 3.21 6.53
CA THR A 198 -20.60 3.58 6.88
C THR A 198 -20.53 4.99 7.48
N GLN A 199 -21.28 5.94 6.93
CA GLN A 199 -21.41 7.29 7.50
C GLN A 199 -22.15 7.26 8.86
N ALA A 200 -23.10 6.34 9.07
CA ALA A 200 -23.73 6.12 10.37
C ALA A 200 -22.71 5.73 11.46
N ALA A 201 -21.62 5.06 11.06
CA ALA A 201 -20.46 4.73 11.91
C ALA A 201 -19.47 5.90 12.08
N GLY A 202 -19.72 7.06 11.46
CA GLY A 202 -18.83 8.23 11.53
C GLY A 202 -17.67 8.20 10.54
N ILE A 203 -17.71 7.30 9.54
CA ILE A 203 -16.62 7.06 8.60
C ILE A 203 -17.00 7.66 7.23
N PRO A 204 -16.34 8.75 6.79
CA PRO A 204 -16.69 9.42 5.55
C PRO A 204 -15.94 8.90 4.33
N TRP A 205 -14.95 8.01 4.47
CA TRP A 205 -14.11 7.59 3.35
C TRP A 205 -14.17 6.07 3.14
N VAL A 206 -14.70 5.67 1.99
CA VAL A 206 -14.93 4.26 1.64
C VAL A 206 -13.88 3.78 0.65
N PHE A 207 -13.14 2.73 1.01
CA PHE A 207 -12.16 2.07 0.15
C PHE A 207 -12.81 1.17 -0.90
N GLY A 208 -13.54 1.78 -1.83
CA GLY A 208 -14.13 1.11 -2.99
C GLY A 208 -14.75 2.12 -3.96
N PRO A 209 -15.09 1.69 -5.20
CA PRO A 209 -15.15 0.31 -5.69
C PRO A 209 -13.80 -0.31 -6.10
N ILE A 210 -13.79 -1.64 -6.31
CA ILE A 210 -12.65 -2.35 -6.91
C ILE A 210 -12.94 -2.44 -8.42
N LEU A 211 -12.10 -1.83 -9.25
CA LEU A 211 -12.37 -1.61 -10.69
C LEU A 211 -11.44 -2.39 -11.63
N GLU A 212 -10.71 -3.35 -11.06
CA GLU A 212 -9.86 -4.29 -11.76
C GLU A 212 -10.65 -5.20 -12.74
N ILE A 213 -9.98 -5.84 -13.69
CA ILE A 213 -10.62 -6.73 -14.67
C ILE A 213 -10.24 -8.18 -14.36
N SER A 214 -11.21 -9.02 -13.97
CA SER A 214 -10.94 -10.44 -13.66
C SER A 214 -10.60 -11.24 -14.92
N GLN A 215 -9.36 -11.13 -15.41
CA GLN A 215 -8.87 -11.88 -16.58
C GLN A 215 -8.40 -13.29 -16.20
N ASN A 216 -7.82 -13.45 -15.01
CA ASN A 216 -7.40 -14.74 -14.50
C ASN A 216 -8.31 -15.18 -13.34
N PRO A 217 -9.18 -16.18 -13.53
CA PRO A 217 -10.12 -16.62 -12.49
C PRO A 217 -9.43 -17.29 -11.29
N LEU A 218 -8.13 -17.61 -11.39
CA LEU A 218 -7.35 -18.11 -10.26
C LEU A 218 -6.96 -17.00 -9.28
N TRP A 219 -7.06 -15.72 -9.68
CA TRP A 219 -6.82 -14.59 -8.80
C TRP A 219 -7.79 -14.63 -7.62
N SER A 220 -7.24 -14.70 -6.41
CA SER A 220 -8.01 -14.90 -5.18
C SER A 220 -9.03 -13.78 -4.92
N ARG A 221 -8.82 -12.58 -5.49
CA ARG A 221 -9.70 -11.41 -5.35
C ARG A 221 -10.66 -11.24 -6.54
N THR A 222 -10.81 -12.24 -7.40
CA THR A 222 -11.75 -12.23 -8.54
C THR A 222 -13.17 -11.83 -8.14
N TYR A 223 -13.62 -12.25 -6.96
CA TYR A 223 -14.97 -11.94 -6.48
C TYR A 223 -15.18 -10.44 -6.17
N GLU A 224 -14.09 -9.69 -5.94
CA GLU A 224 -14.13 -8.29 -5.51
C GLU A 224 -14.41 -7.32 -6.67
N THR A 225 -14.24 -7.74 -7.93
CA THR A 225 -14.59 -6.93 -9.10
C THR A 225 -15.86 -7.43 -9.79
N PHE A 226 -16.44 -6.60 -10.65
CA PHE A 226 -17.72 -6.87 -11.31
C PHE A 226 -17.63 -7.90 -12.43
N SER A 227 -16.53 -7.96 -13.20
CA SER A 227 -16.45 -8.77 -14.42
C SER A 227 -15.03 -8.90 -14.99
N GLU A 228 -14.90 -9.79 -15.97
CA GLU A 228 -13.82 -9.84 -16.95
C GLU A 228 -13.99 -8.82 -18.10
N ASP A 229 -15.19 -8.23 -18.25
CA ASP A 229 -15.51 -7.29 -19.33
C ASP A 229 -15.31 -5.83 -18.91
N PRO A 230 -14.40 -5.06 -19.56
CA PRO A 230 -14.13 -3.67 -19.20
C PRO A 230 -15.32 -2.73 -19.24
N TYR A 231 -16.26 -2.94 -20.17
CA TYR A 231 -17.43 -2.08 -20.29
C TYR A 231 -18.41 -2.32 -19.14
N LEU A 232 -18.63 -3.59 -18.77
CA LEU A 232 -19.47 -3.93 -17.63
C LEU A 232 -18.90 -3.38 -16.32
N VAL A 233 -17.58 -3.52 -16.10
CA VAL A 233 -16.92 -2.96 -14.90
C VAL A 233 -17.03 -1.43 -14.89
N ALA A 234 -16.87 -0.75 -16.03
CA ALA A 234 -17.04 0.70 -16.11
C ALA A 234 -18.46 1.17 -15.74
N VAL A 235 -19.49 0.54 -16.31
CA VAL A 235 -20.89 0.87 -16.05
C VAL A 235 -21.27 0.65 -14.58
N MET A 236 -20.82 -0.46 -13.98
CA MET A 236 -21.10 -0.76 -12.58
C MET A 236 -20.28 0.11 -11.63
N GLY A 237 -19.01 0.38 -11.97
CA GLY A 237 -18.12 1.25 -11.22
C GLY A 237 -18.64 2.68 -11.13
N GLU A 238 -19.07 3.27 -12.26
CA GLU A 238 -19.73 4.58 -12.28
C GLU A 238 -20.97 4.60 -11.36
N ALA A 239 -21.84 3.60 -11.49
CA ALA A 239 -23.05 3.51 -10.68
C ALA A 239 -22.73 3.43 -9.18
N LEU A 240 -21.72 2.65 -8.79
CA LEU A 240 -21.31 2.50 -7.39
C LEU A 240 -20.68 3.79 -6.84
N VAL A 241 -19.80 4.46 -7.59
CA VAL A 241 -19.22 5.76 -7.21
C VAL A 241 -20.31 6.80 -6.98
N ARG A 242 -21.25 6.96 -7.94
CA ARG A 242 -22.37 7.89 -7.78
C ARG A 242 -23.26 7.55 -6.60
N GLY A 243 -23.49 6.26 -6.34
CA GLY A 243 -24.25 5.78 -5.19
C GLY A 243 -23.57 6.12 -3.86
N LEU A 244 -22.28 5.81 -3.73
CA LEU A 244 -21.48 6.09 -2.54
C LEU A 244 -21.45 7.59 -2.23
N GLN A 245 -21.21 8.42 -3.25
CA GLN A 245 -21.11 9.87 -3.08
C GLN A 245 -22.47 10.59 -3.23
N SER A 246 -23.60 9.85 -3.17
CA SER A 246 -24.94 10.45 -3.24
C SER A 246 -25.34 11.19 -1.96
N TYR A 247 -24.58 11.01 -0.87
CA TYR A 247 -24.58 11.90 0.28
C TYR A 247 -23.31 12.77 0.19
N ASN A 248 -23.45 14.08 0.38
CA ASN A 248 -22.33 15.05 0.29
C ASN A 248 -21.24 14.89 1.38
N GLN A 249 -21.15 13.74 2.04
CA GLN A 249 -20.26 13.47 3.17
C GLN A 249 -19.51 12.14 3.04
N THR A 250 -19.63 11.44 1.90
CA THR A 250 -18.92 10.19 1.66
C THR A 250 -18.06 10.30 0.41
N ALA A 251 -16.76 10.00 0.55
CA ALA A 251 -15.79 9.93 -0.53
C ALA A 251 -15.59 8.47 -0.96
N ALA A 252 -15.68 8.20 -2.27
CA ALA A 252 -15.33 6.91 -2.85
C ALA A 252 -13.84 6.88 -3.21
N CYS A 253 -13.22 5.72 -2.97
CA CYS A 253 -11.83 5.45 -3.33
C CYS A 253 -11.78 4.32 -4.35
N MET A 254 -11.65 4.66 -5.63
CA MET A 254 -11.50 3.63 -6.67
C MET A 254 -10.18 2.89 -6.50
N LYS A 255 -10.18 1.55 -6.63
CA LYS A 255 -8.98 0.75 -6.40
C LYS A 255 -8.90 -0.54 -7.22
N HIS A 256 -7.73 -1.14 -7.36
CA HIS A 256 -6.41 -0.61 -7.00
C HIS A 256 -5.77 -0.16 -8.30
N PHE A 257 -5.45 1.11 -8.45
CA PHE A 257 -4.98 1.69 -9.70
C PHE A 257 -3.53 1.27 -9.96
N ILE A 258 -3.19 0.47 -10.98
CA ILE A 258 -4.04 -0.23 -11.94
C ILE A 258 -3.39 -1.54 -12.43
N GLY A 259 -4.17 -2.50 -12.94
CA GLY A 259 -3.66 -3.69 -13.63
C GLY A 259 -3.32 -4.87 -12.73
N TYR A 260 -3.64 -4.75 -11.44
CA TYR A 260 -3.35 -5.71 -10.38
C TYR A 260 -3.90 -7.12 -10.69
N SER A 261 -5.10 -7.18 -11.26
CA SER A 261 -5.82 -8.43 -11.51
C SER A 261 -5.34 -9.25 -12.70
N LYS A 262 -4.40 -8.74 -13.51
CA LYS A 262 -3.90 -9.47 -14.69
C LYS A 262 -3.14 -10.76 -14.32
N THR A 263 -2.58 -10.83 -13.11
CA THR A 263 -1.73 -11.91 -12.56
C THR A 263 -1.58 -13.14 -13.48
N PRO A 264 -0.41 -13.35 -14.11
CA PRO A 264 -0.21 -14.45 -15.05
C PRO A 264 -0.42 -15.84 -14.43
N THR A 265 -0.19 -15.98 -13.13
CA THR A 265 -0.28 -17.26 -12.40
C THR A 265 -1.59 -17.42 -11.65
N GLY A 266 -2.28 -16.32 -11.33
CA GLY A 266 -3.42 -16.30 -10.41
C GLY A 266 -3.03 -16.04 -8.96
N HIS A 267 -1.74 -16.01 -8.62
CA HIS A 267 -1.33 -15.59 -7.29
C HIS A 267 -1.60 -14.10 -7.09
N ASP A 268 -2.06 -13.77 -5.89
CA ASP A 268 -2.23 -12.39 -5.50
C ASP A 268 -0.87 -11.71 -5.37
N ARG A 269 -0.81 -10.44 -5.76
CA ARG A 269 0.39 -9.58 -5.76
C ARG A 269 1.51 -10.03 -6.70
N ASP A 270 1.19 -10.91 -7.64
CA ASP A 270 2.12 -11.27 -8.71
C ASP A 270 2.38 -10.09 -9.64
N ASN A 271 3.66 -9.90 -9.96
CA ASN A 271 4.09 -8.90 -10.92
C ASN A 271 3.52 -9.16 -12.32
N VAL A 272 3.23 -8.09 -13.04
CA VAL A 272 2.54 -8.14 -14.31
C VAL A 272 3.41 -7.62 -15.44
N ILE A 273 3.40 -8.33 -16.57
CA ILE A 273 3.90 -7.83 -17.85
C ILE A 273 2.69 -7.45 -18.71
N MET A 274 2.62 -6.20 -19.14
CA MET A 274 1.48 -5.65 -19.85
C MET A 274 1.90 -4.60 -20.87
N ALA A 275 1.47 -4.76 -22.13
CA ALA A 275 1.63 -3.72 -23.13
C ALA A 275 0.72 -2.52 -22.81
N ASP A 276 1.17 -1.30 -23.15
CA ASP A 276 0.36 -0.09 -22.99
C ASP A 276 -1.02 -0.22 -23.68
N PHE A 277 -1.09 -0.96 -24.79
CA PHE A 277 -2.37 -1.27 -25.44
C PHE A 277 -3.35 -1.98 -24.50
N ASP A 278 -2.91 -3.03 -23.80
CA ASP A 278 -3.77 -3.79 -22.89
C ASP A 278 -4.18 -2.91 -21.69
N LEU A 279 -3.21 -2.17 -21.13
CA LEU A 279 -3.43 -1.28 -19.99
C LEU A 279 -4.50 -0.24 -20.32
N LEU A 280 -4.34 0.47 -21.44
CA LEU A 280 -5.20 1.59 -21.82
C LEU A 280 -6.56 1.16 -22.36
N ASN A 281 -6.68 -0.01 -22.99
CA ASN A 281 -7.93 -0.44 -23.63
C ASN A 281 -8.77 -1.41 -22.79
N TYR A 282 -8.17 -2.11 -21.82
CA TYR A 282 -8.91 -3.07 -20.99
C TYR A 282 -8.97 -2.66 -19.52
N PHE A 283 -7.85 -2.25 -18.91
CA PHE A 283 -7.83 -1.96 -17.48
C PHE A 283 -8.23 -0.52 -17.15
N LEU A 284 -7.82 0.44 -17.98
CA LEU A 284 -8.10 1.87 -17.77
C LEU A 284 -9.58 2.29 -17.82
N PRO A 285 -10.43 1.76 -18.74
CA PRO A 285 -11.77 2.31 -18.94
C PRO A 285 -12.64 2.40 -17.68
N PRO A 286 -12.66 1.40 -16.76
CA PRO A 286 -13.38 1.53 -15.50
C PRO A 286 -12.91 2.66 -14.59
N PHE A 287 -11.60 2.84 -14.43
CA PHE A 287 -11.04 3.92 -13.61
C PHE A 287 -11.36 5.28 -14.22
N LYS A 288 -11.23 5.42 -15.55
CA LYS A 288 -11.64 6.64 -16.25
C LYS A 288 -13.13 6.96 -16.01
N ALA A 289 -14.01 5.96 -16.09
CA ALA A 289 -15.44 6.14 -15.81
C ALA A 289 -15.70 6.56 -14.35
N ALA A 290 -14.94 6.02 -13.39
CA ALA A 290 -15.03 6.42 -11.98
C ALA A 290 -14.56 7.85 -11.73
N ILE A 291 -13.48 8.29 -12.39
CA ILE A 291 -13.02 9.70 -12.37
C ILE A 291 -14.10 10.61 -12.94
N GLU A 292 -14.67 10.28 -14.11
CA GLU A 292 -15.75 11.05 -14.74
C GLU A 292 -17.05 11.04 -13.93
N ALA A 293 -17.25 10.02 -13.09
CA ALA A 293 -18.33 9.96 -12.12
C ALA A 293 -18.09 10.83 -10.88
N GLY A 294 -16.86 11.32 -10.70
CA GLY A 294 -16.44 12.23 -9.64
C GLY A 294 -15.81 11.55 -8.43
N ALA A 295 -15.22 10.35 -8.57
CA ALA A 295 -14.53 9.69 -7.46
C ALA A 295 -13.53 10.66 -6.78
N MET A 296 -13.60 10.75 -5.45
CA MET A 296 -12.82 11.73 -4.69
C MET A 296 -11.40 11.26 -4.33
N SER A 297 -11.17 9.94 -4.33
CA SER A 297 -9.84 9.39 -4.13
C SER A 297 -9.59 8.14 -4.97
N THR A 298 -8.33 7.74 -5.05
CA THR A 298 -7.89 6.46 -5.63
C THR A 298 -6.84 5.82 -4.74
N MET A 299 -6.82 4.50 -4.71
CA MET A 299 -5.79 3.73 -4.03
C MET A 299 -4.88 3.06 -5.06
N GLU A 300 -3.59 3.15 -4.81
CA GLU A 300 -2.51 2.51 -5.56
C GLU A 300 -2.52 0.96 -5.31
N ASN A 301 -1.65 0.15 -5.94
CA ASN A 301 -1.65 -1.31 -5.80
C ASN A 301 -0.30 -1.98 -5.48
N TYR A 302 -0.33 -3.24 -5.05
CA TYR A 302 0.87 -3.96 -4.60
C TYR A 302 1.89 -4.38 -5.67
N ILE A 303 1.58 -4.28 -6.95
CA ILE A 303 2.35 -4.98 -8.00
C ILE A 303 3.37 -4.08 -8.68
N SER A 304 4.32 -4.70 -9.39
CA SER A 304 5.03 -4.02 -10.47
C SER A 304 4.37 -4.28 -11.82
N ILE A 305 4.40 -3.25 -12.67
CA ILE A 305 4.02 -3.35 -14.08
C ILE A 305 5.29 -3.22 -14.91
N ASN A 306 5.59 -4.26 -15.70
CA ASN A 306 6.80 -4.35 -16.53
C ASN A 306 8.11 -4.16 -15.74
N GLY A 307 8.11 -4.55 -14.46
CA GLY A 307 9.27 -4.48 -13.57
C GLY A 307 9.35 -3.22 -12.70
N ASP A 308 8.46 -2.25 -12.89
CA ASP A 308 8.42 -1.02 -12.10
C ASP A 308 7.26 -1.08 -11.08
N PRO A 309 7.54 -1.09 -9.75
CA PRO A 309 6.51 -1.06 -8.70
C PRO A 309 5.61 0.15 -8.86
N VAL A 310 4.28 -0.04 -8.84
CA VAL A 310 3.34 1.04 -9.15
C VAL A 310 3.49 2.23 -8.18
N ILE A 311 3.73 1.98 -6.89
CA ILE A 311 3.94 2.97 -5.83
C ILE A 311 5.18 3.86 -6.02
N ALA A 312 6.04 3.50 -6.97
CA ALA A 312 7.22 4.26 -7.37
C ALA A 312 7.24 4.58 -8.88
N ASN A 313 6.15 4.35 -9.61
CA ASN A 313 6.11 4.44 -11.06
C ASN A 313 5.56 5.81 -11.56
N PRO A 314 6.43 6.75 -11.99
CA PRO A 314 5.99 8.07 -12.49
C PRO A 314 5.09 7.98 -13.72
N ARG A 315 5.28 6.97 -14.59
CA ARG A 315 4.46 6.83 -15.80
C ARG A 315 3.00 6.51 -15.46
N ILE A 316 2.78 5.78 -14.36
CA ILE A 316 1.44 5.40 -13.92
C ILE A 316 0.85 6.49 -13.03
N LEU A 317 1.56 6.92 -11.99
CA LEU A 317 1.00 7.79 -10.96
C LEU A 317 1.13 9.29 -11.26
N ASN A 318 1.97 9.71 -12.21
CA ASN A 318 2.04 11.12 -12.64
C ASN A 318 1.50 11.28 -14.06
N ASP A 319 2.09 10.57 -15.02
CA ASP A 319 1.74 10.77 -16.43
C ASP A 319 0.32 10.27 -16.70
N LEU A 320 0.02 9.01 -16.41
CA LEU A 320 -1.32 8.46 -16.66
C LEU A 320 -2.39 9.04 -15.70
N LEU A 321 -2.17 8.99 -14.39
CA LEU A 321 -3.17 9.41 -13.40
C LEU A 321 -3.41 10.93 -13.39
N ARG A 322 -2.34 11.73 -13.24
CA ARG A 322 -2.48 13.18 -13.07
C ARG A 322 -2.56 13.90 -14.42
N SER A 323 -1.70 13.55 -15.38
CA SER A 323 -1.59 14.32 -16.62
C SER A 323 -2.61 13.90 -17.67
N ASP A 324 -2.70 12.60 -17.99
CA ASP A 324 -3.56 12.10 -19.07
C ASP A 324 -5.02 11.98 -18.63
N LEU A 325 -5.27 11.50 -17.42
CA LEU A 325 -6.62 11.37 -16.86
C LEU A 325 -7.11 12.66 -16.16
N GLY A 326 -6.22 13.57 -15.77
CA GLY A 326 -6.59 14.80 -15.07
C GLY A 326 -7.18 14.55 -13.67
N PHE A 327 -6.71 13.52 -12.95
CA PHE A 327 -7.26 13.20 -11.64
C PHE A 327 -6.69 14.12 -10.55
N ASP A 328 -7.55 15.00 -10.03
CA ASP A 328 -7.20 15.96 -8.96
C ASP A 328 -7.59 15.49 -7.55
N GLY A 329 -8.15 14.28 -7.41
CA GLY A 329 -8.51 13.70 -6.12
C GLY A 329 -7.31 13.16 -5.33
N LEU A 330 -7.57 12.65 -4.13
CA LEU A 330 -6.53 12.12 -3.24
C LEU A 330 -6.00 10.76 -3.71
N LEU A 331 -4.69 10.60 -3.80
CA LEU A 331 -4.00 9.33 -4.06
C LEU A 331 -3.42 8.76 -2.76
N VAL A 332 -3.92 7.60 -2.32
CA VAL A 332 -3.44 6.89 -1.12
C VAL A 332 -2.71 5.60 -1.51
N SER A 333 -1.67 5.23 -0.76
CA SER A 333 -1.00 3.94 -0.91
C SER A 333 -1.93 2.80 -0.48
N ASP A 334 -1.70 1.59 -1.00
CA ASP A 334 -2.23 0.40 -0.32
C ASP A 334 -1.45 0.13 0.99
N TRP A 335 -1.91 -0.86 1.76
CA TRP A 335 -1.38 -1.19 3.08
C TRP A 335 0.12 -1.52 3.05
N ALA A 336 0.92 -0.70 3.74
CA ALA A 336 2.37 -0.85 3.86
C ALA A 336 3.13 -0.84 2.52
N GLU A 337 2.54 -0.31 1.45
CA GLU A 337 3.09 -0.48 0.11
C GLU A 337 4.40 0.29 -0.12
N ILE A 338 4.59 1.44 0.55
CA ILE A 338 5.92 2.08 0.57
C ILE A 338 6.95 1.12 1.19
N ASN A 339 6.64 0.43 2.29
CA ASN A 339 7.57 -0.52 2.91
C ASN A 339 7.89 -1.70 1.97
N ASN A 340 6.91 -2.11 1.16
CA ASN A 340 7.09 -3.17 0.17
C ASN A 340 8.10 -2.81 -0.93
N LEU A 341 8.41 -1.54 -1.18
CA LEU A 341 9.54 -1.17 -2.06
C LEU A 341 10.87 -1.77 -1.58
N LYS A 342 11.05 -1.88 -0.26
CA LYS A 342 12.20 -2.54 0.37
C LYS A 342 11.95 -4.02 0.62
N ASP A 343 10.80 -4.36 1.18
CA ASP A 343 10.55 -5.70 1.73
C ASP A 343 10.16 -6.73 0.67
N TRP A 344 9.45 -6.29 -0.36
CA TRP A 344 8.90 -7.16 -1.40
C TRP A 344 9.54 -6.92 -2.75
N HIS A 345 9.44 -5.71 -3.28
CA HIS A 345 9.94 -5.32 -4.61
C HIS A 345 11.47 -5.27 -4.68
N ARG A 346 12.14 -5.07 -3.54
CA ARG A 346 13.60 -4.98 -3.43
C ARG A 346 14.22 -3.88 -4.30
N VAL A 347 13.49 -2.79 -4.56
CA VAL A 347 13.97 -1.61 -5.31
C VAL A 347 14.48 -0.49 -4.40
N ALA A 348 14.22 -0.57 -3.11
CA ALA A 348 14.76 0.34 -2.09
C ALA A 348 15.63 -0.43 -1.07
N GLU A 349 16.75 0.15 -0.66
CA GLU A 349 17.67 -0.46 0.31
C GLU A 349 17.20 -0.25 1.76
N THR A 350 16.60 0.91 2.04
CA THR A 350 16.10 1.34 3.34
C THR A 350 14.64 1.79 3.25
N TYR A 351 13.92 1.89 4.39
CA TYR A 351 12.55 2.44 4.38
C TYR A 351 12.57 3.94 4.07
N GLU A 352 13.63 4.64 4.48
CA GLU A 352 13.87 6.04 4.13
C GLU A 352 14.05 6.19 2.61
N ASP A 353 14.76 5.27 1.95
CA ASP A 353 14.86 5.23 0.50
C ASP A 353 13.53 4.90 -0.17
N ALA A 354 12.73 4.03 0.42
CA ALA A 354 11.41 3.71 -0.09
C ALA A 354 10.48 4.93 -0.04
N VAL A 355 10.40 5.63 1.10
CA VAL A 355 9.65 6.88 1.26
C VAL A 355 10.14 7.93 0.27
N ARG A 356 11.47 8.12 0.17
CA ARG A 356 12.06 9.04 -0.80
C ARG A 356 11.66 8.66 -2.22
N LEU A 357 11.76 7.38 -2.59
CA LEU A 357 11.46 6.89 -3.94
C LEU A 357 10.01 7.19 -4.29
N SER A 358 9.04 6.78 -3.46
CA SER A 358 7.61 7.07 -3.68
C SER A 358 7.33 8.56 -3.78
N LEU A 359 7.74 9.36 -2.79
CA LEU A 359 7.36 10.77 -2.72
C LEU A 359 8.06 11.67 -3.76
N THR A 360 9.24 11.28 -4.25
CA THR A 360 9.97 12.08 -5.24
C THR A 360 9.70 11.66 -6.68
N HIS A 361 9.28 10.42 -6.91
CA HIS A 361 9.00 9.90 -8.25
C HIS A 361 7.52 9.95 -8.59
N THR A 362 6.63 10.03 -7.59
CA THR A 362 5.18 9.92 -7.80
C THR A 362 4.43 11.08 -7.16
N SER A 363 3.12 11.13 -7.41
CA SER A 363 2.18 12.11 -6.89
C SER A 363 1.41 11.59 -5.67
N LEU A 364 1.99 10.64 -4.93
CA LEU A 364 1.38 10.05 -3.74
C LEU A 364 1.07 11.12 -2.69
N ASP A 365 -0.19 11.19 -2.26
CA ASP A 365 -0.66 12.19 -1.30
C ASP A 365 -0.69 11.65 0.14
N MET A 366 -0.98 10.35 0.33
CA MET A 366 -1.16 9.75 1.65
C MET A 366 -0.60 8.33 1.74
N ASN A 367 0.01 7.97 2.88
CA ASN A 367 0.70 6.70 3.11
C ASN A 367 0.21 5.97 4.38
N ALA A 368 0.15 4.64 4.36
CA ALA A 368 -0.20 3.76 5.48
C ALA A 368 1.01 2.90 5.97
N THR A 369 1.44 3.00 7.26
CA THR A 369 2.70 2.38 7.81
C THR A 369 2.64 1.77 9.24
N VAL A 370 3.70 1.02 9.68
CA VAL A 370 3.89 0.34 11.02
C VAL A 370 5.31 0.53 11.63
N THR A 371 5.49 0.51 12.98
CA THR A 371 6.76 0.74 13.77
C THR A 371 7.00 -0.34 14.86
N ALA A 372 8.27 -0.66 15.25
CA ALA A 372 8.60 -1.58 16.36
C ALA A 372 9.38 -0.91 17.52
N THR A 373 8.97 -1.18 18.76
CA THR A 373 9.27 -0.32 19.91
C THR A 373 9.42 -1.14 21.21
N VAL A 374 10.32 -0.75 22.12
CA VAL A 374 10.40 -1.34 23.48
C VAL A 374 10.45 -0.26 24.55
N THR A 375 9.65 -0.42 25.59
CA THR A 375 9.61 0.50 26.74
C THR A 375 10.59 0.05 27.82
N VAL A 376 11.41 0.99 28.29
CA VAL A 376 12.40 0.75 29.34
C VAL A 376 12.06 1.60 30.55
N THR A 377 11.77 0.95 31.68
CA THR A 377 11.38 1.60 32.93
C THR A 377 12.49 1.51 33.98
N ASN A 378 12.84 2.63 34.61
CA ASN A 378 13.72 2.65 35.78
C ASN A 378 12.90 2.40 37.06
N VAL A 379 12.83 1.14 37.49
CA VAL A 379 12.13 0.74 38.73
C VAL A 379 12.92 1.02 40.02
N GLY A 380 14.10 1.65 39.91
CA GLY A 380 14.95 2.01 41.06
C GLY A 380 14.54 3.32 41.73
N THR A 381 15.14 3.62 42.89
CA THR A 381 14.87 4.84 43.67
C THR A 381 15.76 6.02 43.31
N ARG A 382 16.58 5.91 42.26
CA ARG A 382 17.54 6.94 41.83
C ARG A 382 17.60 7.02 40.31
N ALA A 383 18.02 8.17 39.79
CA ALA A 383 18.32 8.31 38.37
C ALA A 383 19.43 7.33 37.94
N GLY A 384 19.27 6.73 36.76
CA GLY A 384 20.18 5.73 36.22
C GLY A 384 20.35 5.88 34.72
N LYS A 385 21.51 5.47 34.21
CA LYS A 385 21.76 5.37 32.76
C LYS A 385 21.71 3.90 32.35
N GLU A 386 20.73 3.54 31.54
CA GLU A 386 20.59 2.19 31.03
C GLU A 386 21.14 2.09 29.61
N THR A 387 21.86 1.00 29.32
CA THR A 387 22.34 0.72 27.96
C THR A 387 21.48 -0.38 27.37
N VAL A 388 20.48 0.01 26.59
CA VAL A 388 19.57 -0.92 25.92
C VAL A 388 20.32 -1.53 24.76
N MET A 389 20.56 -2.84 24.83
CA MET A 389 21.38 -3.59 23.89
C MET A 389 20.51 -4.57 23.12
N LEU A 390 20.55 -4.49 21.79
CA LEU A 390 19.87 -5.39 20.87
C LEU A 390 20.85 -6.42 20.33
N PHE A 391 20.61 -7.68 20.68
CA PHE A 391 21.38 -8.82 20.21
C PHE A 391 20.61 -9.58 19.14
N LEU A 392 21.35 -10.20 18.23
CA LEU A 392 20.84 -11.09 17.20
C LEU A 392 21.51 -12.47 17.34
N THR A 393 20.70 -13.52 17.24
CA THR A 393 21.12 -14.91 17.22
C THR A 393 20.53 -15.59 16.00
N GLN A 394 21.33 -16.33 15.25
CA GLN A 394 20.85 -17.20 14.17
C GLN A 394 20.92 -18.65 14.66
N PRO A 395 19.80 -19.31 15.02
CA PRO A 395 19.82 -20.69 15.52
C PRO A 395 20.54 -21.70 14.62
N TYR A 396 20.43 -21.57 13.29
CA TYR A 396 21.09 -22.47 12.34
C TYR A 396 21.67 -21.69 11.15
N ARG A 397 22.94 -21.94 10.82
CA ARG A 397 23.68 -21.38 9.69
C ARG A 397 24.56 -22.46 9.05
N THR A 398 24.48 -22.62 7.72
CA THR A 398 25.17 -23.63 6.91
C THR A 398 26.55 -23.20 6.42
N ILE A 399 26.81 -21.89 6.23
CA ILE A 399 28.14 -21.37 5.79
C ILE A 399 29.21 -21.38 6.88
N SER A 400 28.82 -21.19 8.14
CA SER A 400 29.73 -21.05 9.27
C SER A 400 28.97 -21.27 10.57
N VAL A 401 29.69 -21.60 11.65
CA VAL A 401 29.07 -21.75 12.96
C VAL A 401 28.42 -20.41 13.34
N PRO A 402 27.10 -20.36 13.59
CA PRO A 402 26.44 -19.12 13.95
C PRO A 402 26.91 -18.66 15.33
N GLU A 403 27.01 -17.35 15.49
CA GLU A 403 27.31 -16.76 16.79
C GLU A 403 26.12 -16.98 17.72
N VAL A 404 26.39 -17.50 18.92
CA VAL A 404 25.34 -17.82 19.91
C VAL A 404 24.54 -16.58 20.27
N LYS A 405 25.19 -15.41 20.28
CA LYS A 405 24.59 -14.11 20.56
C LYS A 405 25.54 -12.99 20.12
N MET A 406 25.11 -12.10 19.23
CA MET A 406 25.94 -10.97 18.76
C MET A 406 25.22 -9.63 18.97
N LEU A 407 25.90 -8.67 19.62
CA LEU A 407 25.37 -7.31 19.78
C LEU A 407 25.34 -6.62 18.42
N LYS A 408 24.18 -6.10 18.00
CA LYS A 408 24.02 -5.38 16.74
C LYS A 408 23.92 -3.89 16.94
N LYS A 409 23.10 -3.47 17.92
CA LYS A 409 22.85 -2.05 18.21
C LYS A 409 22.75 -1.85 19.71
N PHE A 410 23.08 -0.66 20.17
CA PHE A 410 22.79 -0.24 21.52
C PHE A 410 22.42 1.25 21.56
N LYS A 411 21.56 1.63 22.50
CA LYS A 411 21.26 3.03 22.83
C LYS A 411 21.46 3.21 24.32
N LYS A 412 22.12 4.31 24.70
CA LYS A 412 22.25 4.70 26.10
C LYS A 412 21.19 5.74 26.40
N ILE A 413 20.35 5.45 27.39
CA ILE A 413 19.29 6.33 27.86
C ILE A 413 19.56 6.72 29.31
N GLU A 414 18.98 7.82 29.75
CA GLU A 414 19.03 8.30 31.13
C GLU A 414 17.60 8.43 31.63
N LEU A 415 17.30 7.77 32.75
CA LEU A 415 15.97 7.70 33.33
C LEU A 415 16.04 8.12 34.79
N GLN A 416 15.17 9.03 35.21
CA GLN A 416 14.90 9.32 36.61
C GLN A 416 14.23 8.10 37.28
N ALA A 417 14.19 8.11 38.61
CA ALA A 417 13.50 7.06 39.37
C ALA A 417 12.01 7.02 38.98
N GLY A 418 11.52 5.86 38.53
CA GLY A 418 10.16 5.66 38.06
C GLY A 418 9.89 6.12 36.62
N GLU A 419 10.88 6.65 35.90
CA GLU A 419 10.71 7.10 34.52
C GLU A 419 10.79 5.94 33.53
N SER A 420 9.94 5.97 32.51
CA SER A 420 9.93 5.03 31.38
C SER A 420 10.27 5.77 30.09
N GLN A 421 11.08 5.16 29.23
CA GLN A 421 11.38 5.69 27.90
C GLN A 421 11.29 4.58 26.85
N GLU A 422 10.69 4.93 25.72
CA GLU A 422 10.61 4.08 24.55
C GLU A 422 11.91 4.13 23.73
N VAL A 423 12.42 2.97 23.34
CA VAL A 423 13.70 2.84 22.63
C VAL A 423 13.54 1.92 21.42
N SER A 424 13.33 2.50 20.25
CA SER A 424 13.20 1.75 19.00
C SER A 424 14.56 1.49 18.34
N PHE A 425 14.71 0.33 17.70
CA PHE A 425 15.89 -0.04 16.91
C PHE A 425 15.46 -0.58 15.55
N ALA A 426 15.88 0.06 14.46
CA ALA A 426 15.74 -0.52 13.13
C ALA A 426 16.78 -1.63 12.94
N LEU A 427 16.42 -2.77 12.34
CA LEU A 427 17.36 -3.81 11.91
C LEU A 427 17.42 -3.84 10.37
N THR A 428 18.63 -4.07 9.83
CA THR A 428 18.95 -3.98 8.40
C THR A 428 19.66 -5.25 7.93
N ALA A 429 19.77 -5.42 6.60
CA ALA A 429 20.48 -6.55 6.01
C ALA A 429 21.90 -6.75 6.54
N ASP A 430 22.62 -5.67 6.81
CA ASP A 430 23.96 -5.72 7.38
C ASP A 430 24.02 -6.26 8.81
N ASP A 431 22.92 -6.18 9.55
CA ASP A 431 22.84 -6.69 10.91
C ASP A 431 22.81 -8.22 10.95
N TRP A 432 22.32 -8.91 9.92
CA TRP A 432 22.25 -10.38 9.88
C TRP A 432 23.13 -11.04 8.82
N ARG A 433 23.74 -10.27 7.92
CA ARG A 433 24.73 -10.77 6.95
C ARG A 433 26.06 -11.11 7.60
N VAL A 434 26.68 -12.20 7.14
CA VAL A 434 28.02 -12.62 7.54
C VAL A 434 28.94 -12.80 6.35
N TYR A 435 30.25 -12.70 6.56
CA TYR A 435 31.20 -12.93 5.48
C TYR A 435 31.21 -14.40 5.07
N ASP A 436 31.09 -14.64 3.77
CA ASP A 436 31.32 -15.94 3.14
C ASP A 436 32.80 -16.29 3.31
N PRO A 437 33.16 -17.34 4.07
CA PRO A 437 34.48 -17.48 4.71
C PRO A 437 35.67 -17.81 3.77
N GLN A 438 35.56 -17.56 2.47
CA GLN A 438 36.65 -17.80 1.53
C GLN A 438 37.69 -16.67 1.55
N ILE A 439 38.70 -16.85 2.40
CA ILE A 439 39.89 -15.98 2.46
C ILE A 439 40.54 -15.92 1.06
N GLY A 440 40.70 -14.71 0.52
CA GLY A 440 41.29 -14.47 -0.81
C GLY A 440 40.26 -14.20 -1.92
N SER A 441 38.97 -14.35 -1.66
CA SER A 441 37.89 -14.15 -2.65
C SER A 441 37.14 -12.81 -2.49
N GLY A 442 37.72 -11.86 -1.73
CA GLY A 442 37.14 -10.55 -1.44
C GLY A 442 36.16 -10.57 -0.25
N PHE A 443 35.86 -9.38 0.29
CA PHE A 443 34.95 -9.21 1.43
C PHE A 443 33.50 -9.30 0.97
N LYS A 444 32.96 -10.52 0.96
CA LYS A 444 31.59 -10.74 0.51
C LYS A 444 30.68 -11.18 1.65
N LYS A 445 29.67 -10.36 1.92
CA LYS A 445 28.63 -10.64 2.91
C LYS A 445 27.46 -11.39 2.28
N VAL A 446 27.05 -12.49 2.88
CA VAL A 446 25.93 -13.34 2.47
C VAL A 446 24.92 -13.46 3.62
N THR A 447 23.66 -13.71 3.27
CA THR A 447 22.57 -13.99 4.21
C THR A 447 22.06 -15.39 3.92
N GLU A 448 21.69 -16.09 4.97
CA GLU A 448 21.09 -17.41 4.84
C GLU A 448 19.65 -17.39 5.31
N ASP A 449 18.83 -18.16 4.61
CA ASP A 449 17.41 -18.30 4.84
C ASP A 449 17.20 -19.16 6.08
N SER A 450 16.73 -18.53 7.16
CA SER A 450 16.60 -19.17 8.47
C SER A 450 15.80 -18.29 9.42
N ASN A 451 15.48 -18.85 10.58
CA ASN A 451 14.98 -18.06 11.70
C ASN A 451 16.14 -17.31 12.36
N TYR A 452 15.86 -16.08 12.77
CA TYR A 452 16.72 -15.24 13.57
C TYR A 452 15.97 -14.83 14.82
N VAL A 453 16.70 -14.65 15.92
CA VAL A 453 16.14 -14.33 17.23
C VAL A 453 16.80 -13.05 17.70
N VAL A 454 15.98 -12.03 17.98
CA VAL A 454 16.44 -10.84 18.66
C VAL A 454 16.30 -11.02 20.16
N ALA A 455 17.25 -10.47 20.92
CA ALA A 455 17.23 -10.47 22.37
C ALA A 455 17.62 -9.09 22.90
N ILE A 456 16.86 -8.57 23.87
CA ILE A 456 17.18 -7.31 24.54
C ILE A 456 17.93 -7.62 25.84
N LYS A 457 19.08 -6.99 26.09
CA LYS A 457 20.03 -7.20 27.22
C LYS A 457 21.03 -8.36 27.06
N PRO A 458 22.24 -8.22 27.63
CA PRO A 458 23.30 -9.23 27.53
C PRO A 458 22.98 -10.54 28.26
N ASP A 459 22.21 -10.51 29.33
CA ASP A 459 21.82 -11.67 30.16
C ASP A 459 20.56 -12.39 29.68
N THR A 460 19.81 -11.79 28.75
CA THR A 460 18.63 -12.42 28.14
C THR A 460 18.98 -13.72 27.44
N TRP A 461 18.46 -14.81 27.98
CA TRP A 461 18.58 -16.14 27.41
C TRP A 461 17.35 -16.47 26.57
N CYS A 462 17.54 -16.60 25.26
CA CYS A 462 16.54 -17.14 24.34
C CYS A 462 16.90 -18.59 24.04
N ASN A 463 16.07 -19.56 24.43
CA ASN A 463 16.32 -20.97 24.13
C ASN A 463 15.95 -21.28 22.67
N VAL A 464 16.78 -20.81 21.74
CA VAL A 464 16.54 -20.84 20.29
C VAL A 464 16.46 -22.25 19.69
N TYR A 465 16.80 -23.29 20.46
CA TYR A 465 16.76 -24.70 20.05
C TYR A 465 15.55 -25.46 20.59
N LYS A 466 14.69 -24.80 21.38
CA LYS A 466 13.42 -25.35 21.90
C LYS A 466 12.34 -24.27 21.78
N ASN A 467 11.62 -23.98 22.87
CA ASN A 467 10.63 -22.91 22.91
C ASN A 467 11.27 -21.63 23.48
N ILE A 468 11.01 -20.51 22.81
CA ILE A 468 11.38 -19.17 23.28
C ILE A 468 10.23 -18.67 24.14
N THR A 469 10.45 -18.60 25.45
CA THR A 469 9.44 -18.17 26.44
C THR A 469 9.83 -16.89 27.17
N ASN A 470 11.02 -16.35 26.89
CA ASN A 470 11.51 -15.14 27.52
C ASN A 470 10.93 -13.92 26.78
N PRO A 471 10.21 -13.01 27.47
CA PRO A 471 9.51 -11.88 26.83
C PRO A 471 10.44 -10.83 26.21
N LEU A 472 11.75 -10.90 26.50
CA LEU A 472 12.77 -10.04 25.88
C LEU A 472 13.36 -10.64 24.60
N CYS A 473 12.77 -11.73 24.10
CA CYS A 473 13.15 -12.41 22.88
C CYS A 473 12.02 -12.33 21.85
N ALA A 474 12.36 -12.09 20.59
CA ALA A 474 11.43 -12.20 19.48
C ALA A 474 12.07 -12.97 18.32
N VAL A 475 11.27 -13.71 17.56
CA VAL A 475 11.72 -14.48 16.40
C VAL A 475 11.27 -13.76 15.14
N PHE A 476 12.15 -13.66 14.16
CA PHE A 476 11.80 -13.26 12.81
C PHE A 476 12.50 -14.18 11.81
N THR A 477 11.89 -14.39 10.65
CA THR A 477 12.44 -15.29 9.62
C THR A 477 12.97 -14.48 8.47
N ILE A 478 14.11 -14.90 7.92
CA ILE A 478 14.64 -14.37 6.67
C ILE A 478 14.55 -15.49 5.64
N ASP A 479 13.97 -15.18 4.49
CA ASP A 479 13.87 -16.05 3.32
C ASP A 479 14.20 -15.21 2.08
N THR A 480 15.29 -15.54 1.40
CA THR A 480 15.86 -14.84 0.26
C THR A 480 15.59 -15.58 -1.07
N GLY A 481 14.97 -16.76 -1.03
CA GLY A 481 14.44 -17.47 -2.20
C GLY A 481 15.49 -17.94 -3.20
N ARG A 482 16.76 -18.12 -2.82
CA ARG A 482 17.82 -18.69 -3.67
C ARG A 482 18.52 -19.83 -2.95
N ASP A 483 18.96 -20.86 -3.68
CA ASP A 483 19.74 -22.00 -3.16
C ASP A 483 20.87 -21.53 -2.21
N ASN A 484 20.58 -21.58 -0.91
CA ASN A 484 21.34 -21.23 0.30
C ASN A 484 22.39 -20.09 0.33
N PHE A 485 22.82 -19.46 -0.77
CA PHE A 485 23.99 -18.55 -0.73
C PHE A 485 24.01 -17.37 -1.71
N GLY A 486 22.91 -16.97 -2.36
CA GLY A 486 22.93 -15.73 -3.16
C GLY A 486 23.95 -15.68 -4.33
N LEU A 487 24.47 -16.84 -4.72
CA LEU A 487 25.33 -17.23 -5.86
C LEU A 487 24.79 -17.15 -7.29
N PRO A 488 25.30 -16.37 -8.27
CA PRO A 488 25.14 -16.77 -9.68
C PRO A 488 26.06 -17.97 -10.04
N PRO A 489 25.68 -18.84 -11.00
CA PRO A 489 26.43 -20.03 -11.42
C PRO A 489 27.70 -19.66 -12.23
N PRO A 490 28.69 -20.59 -12.37
CA PRO A 490 30.02 -20.26 -12.87
C PRO A 490 30.03 -20.07 -14.39
N VAL A 491 30.62 -18.97 -14.87
CA VAL A 491 30.96 -18.78 -16.28
C VAL A 491 32.48 -18.83 -16.46
N ALA A 492 32.89 -19.62 -17.45
CA ALA A 492 34.24 -20.06 -17.72
C ALA A 492 35.15 -19.00 -18.38
N ASN A 493 36.45 -19.13 -18.05
CA ASN A 493 37.68 -18.68 -18.72
C ASN A 493 38.03 -17.17 -18.71
N VAL A 494 39.11 -16.79 -18.00
CA VAL A 494 40.50 -16.64 -18.50
C VAL A 494 41.47 -16.48 -17.30
N THR A 495 42.65 -17.10 -17.43
CA THR A 495 43.85 -17.28 -16.56
C THR A 495 44.42 -16.01 -15.87
N THR A 496 45.15 -16.02 -14.74
CA THR A 496 46.38 -16.78 -14.39
C THR A 496 46.73 -16.81 -12.88
N SER A 497 47.36 -17.93 -12.48
CA SER A 497 48.40 -18.18 -11.44
C SER A 497 48.11 -18.01 -9.94
N THR A 498 48.19 -19.18 -9.27
CA THR A 498 48.31 -19.47 -7.84
C THR A 498 49.56 -18.88 -7.18
N PRO A 499 49.53 -18.68 -5.84
CA PRO A 499 50.24 -19.65 -5.00
C PRO A 499 49.42 -20.19 -3.82
N VAL A 500 49.76 -21.42 -3.45
CA VAL A 500 49.27 -22.24 -2.34
C VAL A 500 49.99 -21.87 -1.04
N ILE A 501 49.26 -21.73 0.08
CA ILE A 501 49.79 -22.01 1.43
C ILE A 501 48.68 -22.64 2.29
N ASP A 502 48.92 -23.89 2.69
CA ASP A 502 48.34 -24.63 3.82
C ASP A 502 49.41 -24.52 4.97
N VAL A 503 49.20 -24.60 6.29
CA VAL A 503 48.64 -25.71 7.08
C VAL A 503 48.47 -25.28 8.57
N THR A 504 47.35 -25.70 9.20
CA THR A 504 47.11 -26.10 10.62
C THR A 504 47.18 -25.14 11.83
N GLY A 505 46.15 -25.25 12.70
CA GLY A 505 45.93 -24.61 14.02
C GLY A 505 46.83 -25.11 15.18
N PRO A 506 46.53 -24.85 16.48
CA PRO A 506 45.32 -25.33 17.16
C PRO A 506 44.75 -24.41 18.31
N SER A 507 43.87 -25.02 19.11
CA SER A 507 42.83 -24.56 20.05
C SER A 507 43.19 -23.97 21.44
N THR A 508 42.10 -23.52 22.11
CA THR A 508 41.78 -23.40 23.57
C THR A 508 42.34 -22.17 24.33
N THR A 509 41.62 -21.43 25.18
CA THR A 509 40.89 -21.76 26.44
C THR A 509 40.16 -20.49 27.00
N GLU A 510 39.01 -20.64 27.69
CA GLU A 510 38.41 -19.70 28.69
C GLU A 510 39.00 -19.97 30.10
N PRO A 511 38.93 -19.12 31.19
CA PRO A 511 37.72 -18.47 31.82
C PRO A 511 38.04 -17.15 32.64
N PRO A 512 37.35 -16.71 33.75
CA PRO A 512 35.91 -16.55 34.10
C PRO A 512 35.48 -15.12 34.62
N ALA A 513 34.15 -14.90 34.59
CA ALA A 513 33.18 -14.16 35.44
C ALA A 513 33.52 -12.91 36.31
N GLY A 514 32.61 -11.92 36.24
CA GLY A 514 32.31 -10.94 37.30
C GLY A 514 30.95 -10.24 37.05
N GLU A 515 29.99 -10.43 37.97
CA GLU A 515 28.61 -9.92 37.94
C GLU A 515 28.48 -8.44 38.38
N ALA A 516 27.53 -7.70 37.80
CA ALA A 516 26.83 -6.59 38.47
C ALA A 516 25.49 -6.23 37.78
N GLY A 517 24.40 -6.30 38.55
CA GLY A 517 23.27 -5.35 38.51
C GLY A 517 22.18 -5.55 37.46
N ALA A 518 21.21 -6.43 37.75
CA ALA A 518 19.99 -6.59 36.96
C ALA A 518 18.93 -5.51 37.28
N GLY A 519 18.54 -4.73 36.26
CA GLY A 519 17.21 -4.09 36.21
C GLY A 519 16.24 -5.03 35.50
N THR A 520 14.97 -5.08 35.88
CA THR A 520 13.92 -5.86 35.21
C THR A 520 13.26 -5.04 34.10
N VAL A 521 12.99 -5.65 32.95
CA VAL A 521 12.19 -5.06 31.84
C VAL A 521 10.94 -5.94 31.73
N GLU A 522 9.77 -5.33 31.75
CA GLU A 522 8.50 -6.02 31.53
C GLU A 522 7.98 -5.73 30.11
N ALA A 523 7.52 -6.81 29.47
CA ALA A 523 6.70 -6.98 28.27
C ALA A 523 6.94 -6.12 27.00
N ALA A 524 7.09 -6.82 25.87
CA ALA A 524 6.92 -6.31 24.52
C ALA A 524 5.43 -6.32 24.13
N SER A 525 4.96 -5.27 23.47
CA SER A 525 3.69 -5.21 22.73
C SER A 525 4.05 -5.03 21.26
N TYR A 526 3.51 -5.89 20.39
CA TYR A 526 3.78 -5.89 18.95
C TYR A 526 2.80 -5.01 18.19
#